data_AF-A0A849NK41-F1
#
_entry.id   AF-A0A849NK41-F1
#
_cell.length_a   1.000
_cell.length_b   1.000
_cell.length_c   1.000
_cell.angle_alpha   90.00
_cell.angle_beta   90.00
_cell.angle_gamma   90.00
#
_symmetry.space_group_name_H-M   'P 1'
#
loop_
_entity.id
_entity.type
_entity.pdbx_description
1 polymer ?
#
loop_
_entity_poly.entity_id
_entity_poly.type
_entity_poly.pdbx_seq_one_letter_code
_entity_poly.pdbx_strand_id
1 'polypeptide(L)'
;MIIEVFTAGCKFCGDVELQVTEIAGDKHKVIVYNTTDKNYSTKYYEAAKNYGINSLPSVVVKGELLTCCSRKNFNPELLTQALR
;
A
#
# COMPACT_ATOMS: atom_id res chain seq x y z
N MET A 1 13.04 -4.60 -4.76
CA MET A 1 11.71 -5.19 -5.14
C MET A 1 10.66 -4.10 -5.21
N ILE A 2 9.48 -4.39 -5.78
CA ILE A 2 8.38 -3.43 -5.89
C ILE A 2 7.43 -3.60 -4.69
N ILE A 3 7.10 -2.47 -4.07
CA ILE A 3 6.11 -2.33 -3.01
C ILE A 3 5.06 -1.33 -3.51
N GLU A 4 3.80 -1.71 -3.45
CA GLU A 4 2.68 -0.95 -3.97
C GLU A 4 1.78 -0.54 -2.81
N VAL A 5 1.54 0.76 -2.65
CA VAL A 5 0.73 1.32 -1.57
C VAL A 5 -0.52 1.94 -2.16
N PHE A 6 -1.68 1.40 -1.78
CA PHE A 6 -2.98 1.94 -2.14
C PHE A 6 -3.49 2.83 -1.01
N THR A 7 -3.84 4.07 -1.34
CA THR A 7 -4.21 5.11 -0.37
C THR A 7 -5.40 5.90 -0.87
N ALA A 8 -6.13 6.53 0.05
CA ALA A 8 -7.18 7.50 -0.28
C ALA A 8 -6.68 8.96 -0.20
N GLY A 9 -5.37 9.19 0.04
CA GLY A 9 -4.80 10.53 0.19
C GLY A 9 -5.37 11.32 1.38
N CYS A 10 -5.99 10.62 2.35
CA CYS A 10 -6.58 11.24 3.51
C CYS A 10 -5.47 11.60 4.51
N LYS A 11 -5.38 12.88 4.88
CA LYS A 11 -4.40 13.40 5.86
C LYS A 11 -4.50 12.79 7.26
N PHE A 12 -5.60 12.07 7.54
CA PHE A 12 -5.86 11.39 8.82
C PHE A 12 -5.69 9.88 8.75
N CYS A 13 -5.67 9.31 7.54
CA CYS A 13 -5.26 7.92 7.37
C CYS A 13 -3.77 7.91 7.68
N GLY A 14 -3.39 7.28 8.80
CA GLY A 14 -2.07 7.41 9.40
C GLY A 14 -0.90 7.13 8.45
N ASP A 15 0.31 7.37 8.97
CA ASP A 15 1.61 7.40 8.29
C ASP A 15 2.07 6.08 7.62
N VAL A 16 1.17 5.29 7.03
CA VAL A 16 1.48 4.03 6.36
C VAL A 16 2.37 4.28 5.15
N GLU A 17 2.10 5.30 4.35
CA GLU A 17 2.97 5.68 3.22
C GLU A 17 4.39 6.03 3.69
N LEU A 18 4.50 6.80 4.78
CA LEU A 18 5.78 7.20 5.36
C LEU A 18 6.51 5.98 5.94
N GLN A 19 5.86 5.16 6.76
CA GLN A 19 6.43 3.95 7.34
C GLN A 19 6.87 2.94 6.27
N VAL A 20 6.08 2.75 5.21
CA VAL A 20 6.47 1.90 4.08
C VAL A 20 7.71 2.45 3.40
N THR A 21 7.78 3.77 3.19
CA THR A 21 8.93 4.43 2.55
C THR A 21 10.20 4.29 3.40
N GLU A 22 10.10 4.49 4.72
CA GLU A 22 11.21 4.33 5.66
C GLU A 22 11.73 2.89 5.69
N ILE A 23 10.83 1.89 5.72
CA ILE A 23 11.21 0.47 5.73
C ILE A 23 11.77 0.04 4.38
N ALA A 24 11.21 0.52 3.28
CA ALA A 24 11.66 0.21 1.93
C ALA A 24 13.11 0.65 1.71
N GLY A 25 13.44 1.87 2.18
CA GLY A 25 14.72 2.52 1.93
C GLY A 25 15.08 2.59 0.44
N ASP A 26 16.35 2.77 0.14
CA ASP A 26 16.82 2.89 -1.26
C ASP A 26 16.89 1.56 -2.02
N LYS A 27 16.68 0.43 -1.33
CA LYS A 27 16.78 -0.92 -1.90
C LYS A 27 15.49 -1.37 -2.59
N HIS A 28 14.38 -0.69 -2.34
CA HIS A 28 13.07 -1.11 -2.79
C HIS A 28 12.33 0.06 -3.45
N LYS A 29 11.56 -0.26 -4.49
CA LYS A 29 10.79 0.74 -5.23
C LYS A 29 9.39 0.80 -4.64
N VAL A 30 9.03 1.94 -4.06
CA VAL A 30 7.68 2.21 -3.58
C VAL A 30 6.88 2.90 -4.69
N ILE A 31 5.68 2.40 -4.97
CA ILE A 31 4.72 2.98 -5.91
C ILE A 31 3.45 3.29 -5.12
N VAL A 32 2.99 4.54 -5.19
CA VAL A 32 1.79 4.98 -4.47
C VAL A 32 0.64 5.17 -5.45
N TYR A 33 -0.47 4.48 -5.19
CA TYR A 33 -1.73 4.56 -5.93
C TYR A 33 -2.77 5.29 -5.09
N ASN A 34 -2.95 6.58 -5.35
CA ASN A 34 -3.96 7.38 -4.68
C ASN A 34 -5.32 7.25 -5.37
N THR A 35 -6.27 6.53 -4.77
CA THR A 35 -7.60 6.28 -5.36
C THR A 35 -8.45 7.55 -5.50
N THR A 36 -8.05 8.68 -4.92
CA THR A 36 -8.70 9.99 -5.13
C THR A 36 -7.97 10.86 -6.16
N ASP A 37 -6.97 10.32 -6.87
CA ASP A 37 -6.27 11.03 -7.93
C ASP A 37 -7.24 11.42 -9.06
N LYS A 38 -7.24 12.70 -9.43
CA LYS A 38 -8.18 13.25 -10.42
C LYS A 38 -8.04 12.66 -11.81
N ASN A 39 -6.85 12.19 -12.16
CA ASN A 39 -6.53 11.68 -13.49
C ASN A 39 -6.57 10.14 -13.55
N TYR A 40 -6.30 9.48 -12.43
CA TYR A 40 -6.08 8.03 -12.40
C TYR A 40 -6.95 7.25 -11.41
N SER A 41 -7.83 7.90 -10.64
CA SER A 41 -8.70 7.28 -9.61
C SER A 41 -9.38 5.99 -10.09
N THR A 42 -10.05 6.00 -11.24
CA THR A 42 -10.73 4.80 -11.79
C THR A 42 -9.76 3.64 -11.99
N LYS A 43 -8.61 3.90 -12.64
CA LYS A 43 -7.58 2.88 -12.89
C LYS A 43 -7.01 2.32 -11.59
N TYR A 44 -6.75 3.17 -10.60
CA TYR A 44 -6.19 2.76 -9.32
C TYR A 44 -7.20 1.99 -8.48
N TYR A 45 -8.48 2.34 -8.56
CA TYR A 45 -9.55 1.59 -7.92
C TYR A 45 -9.72 0.20 -8.54
N GLU A 46 -9.67 0.08 -9.88
CA GLU A 46 -9.70 -1.22 -10.56
C GLU A 46 -8.48 -2.09 -10.19
N ALA A 47 -7.28 -1.50 -10.16
CA ALA A 47 -6.08 -2.19 -9.71
C ALA A 47 -6.23 -2.69 -8.26
N ALA A 48 -6.74 -1.85 -7.35
CA ALA A 48 -7.00 -2.24 -5.97
C ALA A 48 -7.98 -3.42 -5.88
N LYS A 49 -9.05 -3.38 -6.67
CA LYS A 49 -10.05 -4.46 -6.74
C LYS A 49 -9.44 -5.78 -7.22
N ASN A 50 -8.52 -5.74 -8.18
CA ASN A 50 -7.84 -6.94 -8.69
C ASN A 50 -6.99 -7.64 -7.62
N TYR A 51 -6.46 -6.89 -6.64
CA TYR A 51 -5.77 -7.44 -5.48
C TYR A 51 -6.70 -7.85 -4.33
N GLY A 52 -8.03 -7.69 -4.49
CA GLY A 52 -9.00 -7.95 -3.43
C GLY A 52 -8.98 -6.92 -2.29
N ILE A 53 -8.44 -5.72 -2.54
CA ILE A 53 -8.41 -4.64 -1.55
C ILE A 53 -9.82 -4.11 -1.33
N ASN A 54 -10.25 -4.15 -0.07
CA ASN A 54 -11.57 -3.67 0.39
C ASN A 54 -11.46 -2.53 1.42
N SER A 55 -10.25 -2.16 1.82
CA SER A 55 -9.98 -1.10 2.80
C SER A 55 -8.66 -0.40 2.48
N LEU A 56 -8.57 0.88 2.84
CA LEU A 56 -7.39 1.72 2.62
C LEU A 56 -6.94 2.31 3.96
N PRO A 57 -5.61 2.52 4.18
CA PRO A 57 -4.52 2.18 3.26
C PRO A 57 -4.23 0.67 3.18
N SER A 58 -3.72 0.22 2.03
CA SER A 58 -3.35 -1.18 1.76
C SER A 58 -1.97 -1.30 1.11
N VAL A 59 -1.22 -2.36 1.42
CA VAL A 59 0.14 -2.58 0.89
C VAL A 59 0.20 -3.93 0.17
N VAL A 60 0.74 -3.91 -1.05
CA VAL A 60 0.97 -5.09 -1.89
C VAL A 60 2.49 -5.24 -2.07
N VAL A 61 3.00 -6.44 -1.85
CA VAL A 61 4.42 -6.77 -1.98
C VAL A 61 4.56 -7.91 -2.98
N LYS A 62 5.38 -7.73 -4.04
CA LYS A 62 5.55 -8.74 -5.11
C LYS A 62 4.22 -9.17 -5.76
N GLY A 63 3.23 -8.29 -5.81
CA GLY A 63 1.90 -8.59 -6.38
C GLY A 63 0.96 -9.36 -5.43
N GLU A 64 1.33 -9.54 -4.16
CA GLU A 64 0.47 -10.15 -3.14
C GLU A 64 0.04 -9.12 -2.09
N LEU A 65 -1.26 -9.09 -1.78
CA LEU A 65 -1.80 -8.22 -0.73
C LEU A 65 -1.26 -8.66 0.63
N LEU A 66 -0.59 -7.74 1.33
CA LEU A 66 -0.03 -8.02 2.64
C LEU A 66 -1.17 -8.29 3.64
N THR A 67 -1.04 -9.38 4.39
CA THR A 67 -2.09 -9.92 5.28
C THR A 67 -2.53 -8.97 6.39
N CYS A 68 -1.76 -7.92 6.70
CA CYS A 68 -2.19 -6.90 7.65
C CYS A 68 -3.43 -6.13 7.17
N CYS A 69 -3.59 -5.94 5.87
CA CYS A 69 -4.57 -5.02 5.30
C CYS A 69 -5.99 -5.59 5.18
N SER A 70 -6.18 -6.90 5.39
CA SER A 70 -7.51 -7.52 5.19
C SER A 70 -8.46 -7.32 6.37
N ARG A 71 -7.97 -7.09 7.60
CA ARG A 71 -8.79 -6.98 8.85
C ARG A 71 -8.18 -6.20 10.02
N LYS A 72 -6.95 -5.70 9.95
CA LYS A 72 -6.26 -5.01 11.06
C LYS A 72 -5.55 -3.75 10.56
N ASN A 73 -5.20 -2.85 11.47
CA ASN A 73 -4.32 -1.71 11.14
C ASN A 73 -3.01 -2.21 10.53
N PHE A 74 -2.36 -1.38 9.71
CA PHE A 74 -1.05 -1.69 9.12
C PHE A 74 -0.04 -2.12 10.20
N ASN A 75 0.71 -3.19 9.93
CA ASN A 75 1.77 -3.69 10.82
C ASN A 75 3.14 -3.62 10.10
N PRO A 76 4.04 -2.71 10.51
CA PRO A 76 5.38 -2.55 9.94
C PRO A 76 6.27 -3.80 9.99
N GLU A 77 6.07 -4.66 10.99
CA GLU A 77 6.87 -5.88 11.15
C GLU A 77 6.58 -6.90 10.05
N LEU A 78 5.31 -6.98 9.62
CA LEU A 78 4.90 -7.87 8.53
C LEU A 78 5.48 -7.41 7.19
N LEU A 79 5.59 -6.10 6.97
CA LEU A 79 6.29 -5.57 5.81
C LEU A 79 7.77 -5.93 5.87
N THR A 80 8.44 -5.69 7.00
CA THR A 80 9.85 -6.04 7.19
C THR A 80 10.12 -7.52 6.93
N GLN A 81 9.23 -8.41 7.37
CA GLN A 81 9.33 -9.84 7.13
C GLN A 81 9.16 -10.20 5.64
N ALA A 82 8.24 -9.54 4.92
CA ALA A 82 8.01 -9.77 3.49
C ALA A 82 9.15 -9.24 2.58
N LEU A 83 9.99 -8.35 3.11
CA LEU A 83 11.13 -7.74 2.40
C LEU A 83 12.47 -8.47 2.62
N ARG A 84 12.54 -9.40 3.57
CA ARG A 84 13.69 -10.31 3.72
C ARG A 84 13.75 -11.33 2.57
#